data_AF-A0A0E0T8Y3-F1
#
_entry.id   AF-A0A0E0T8Y3-F1
#
_cell.length_a   1.000
_cell.length_b   1.000
_cell.length_c   1.000
_cell.angle_alpha   90.00
_cell.angle_beta   90.00
_cell.angle_gamma   90.00
#
_symmetry.space_group_name_H-M   'P 1'
#
loop_
_entity.id
_entity.type
_entity.pdbx_description
1 polymer ?
#
loop_
_entity_poly.entity_id
_entity_poly.type
_entity_poly.pdbx_seq_one_letter_code
_entity_poly.pdbx_strand_id
1 'polypeptide(L)'
;MSFDSEGNWKDLQYQLQYTRNELKLIQRALDESTIVAITDRTGKITYVNEAFCRISQYSREELIGNTHRIVNSGYHSQEFFKHMWKTIGKGKVWRGEIKNKAKSCTKT
;
A
#
# COMPACT_ATOMS: atom_id res chain seq x y z
N MET A 1 11.80 -26.65 -41.04
CA MET A 1 11.91 -25.23 -40.66
C MET A 1 11.76 -25.17 -39.15
N SER A 2 12.89 -25.27 -38.45
CA SER A 2 12.96 -25.29 -36.98
C SER A 2 12.75 -23.87 -36.46
N PHE A 3 11.71 -23.68 -35.67
CA PHE A 3 11.49 -22.43 -34.92
C PHE A 3 12.66 -22.26 -33.94
N ASP A 4 13.35 -21.12 -34.00
CA ASP A 4 14.32 -20.67 -32.99
C ASP A 4 13.57 -20.35 -31.68
N SER A 5 13.18 -21.39 -30.96
CA SER A 5 12.49 -21.27 -29.67
C SER A 5 13.43 -20.78 -28.56
N GLU A 6 14.74 -21.02 -28.66
CA GLU A 6 15.70 -20.70 -27.59
C GLU A 6 16.05 -19.20 -27.47
N GLY A 7 16.06 -18.45 -28.58
CA GLY A 7 16.31 -17.01 -28.57
C GLY A 7 15.19 -16.22 -27.90
N ASN A 8 13.94 -16.59 -28.20
CA ASN A 8 12.75 -15.92 -27.67
C ASN A 8 12.63 -16.06 -26.13
N TRP A 9 12.96 -17.23 -25.57
CA TRP A 9 12.91 -17.43 -24.12
C TRP A 9 13.96 -16.62 -23.36
N LYS A 10 15.19 -16.49 -23.89
CA LYS A 10 16.24 -15.68 -23.25
C LYS A 10 15.86 -14.21 -23.21
N ASP A 11 15.31 -13.69 -24.30
CA ASP A 11 14.84 -12.31 -24.37
C ASP A 11 13.67 -12.08 -23.42
N LEU A 12 12.68 -12.99 -23.38
CA LEU A 12 11.56 -12.89 -22.45
C LEU A 12 12.01 -12.95 -20.98
N GLN A 13 12.96 -13.83 -20.64
CA GLN A 13 13.56 -13.91 -19.30
C GLN A 13 14.27 -12.61 -18.94
N TYR A 14 15.02 -12.03 -19.87
CA TYR A 14 15.68 -10.75 -19.68
C TYR A 14 14.67 -9.63 -19.41
N GLN A 15 13.60 -9.53 -20.21
CA GLN A 15 12.55 -8.53 -20.03
C GLN A 15 11.81 -8.68 -18.69
N LEU A 16 11.51 -9.92 -18.28
CA LEU A 16 10.91 -10.21 -16.99
C LEU A 16 11.83 -9.80 -15.83
N GLN A 17 13.12 -10.11 -15.93
CA GLN A 17 14.08 -9.77 -14.90
C GLN A 17 14.32 -8.26 -14.81
N TYR A 18 14.39 -7.58 -15.95
CA TYR A 18 14.47 -6.13 -16.04
C TYR A 18 13.27 -5.46 -15.36
N THR A 19 12.05 -5.81 -15.78
CA THR A 19 10.80 -5.26 -15.21
C THR A 19 10.71 -5.53 -13.71
N ARG A 20 11.09 -6.74 -13.26
CA ARG A 20 11.10 -7.09 -11.84
C ARG A 20 12.08 -6.23 -11.03
N ASN A 21 13.25 -5.92 -11.59
CA ASN A 21 14.25 -5.09 -10.93
C ASN A 21 13.79 -3.62 -10.87
N GLU A 22 13.21 -3.11 -11.94
CA GLU A 22 12.64 -1.77 -11.98
C GLU A 22 11.52 -1.60 -10.94
N LEU A 23 10.58 -2.55 -10.88
CA LEU A 23 9.51 -2.54 -9.87
C LEU A 23 10.06 -2.57 -8.43
N LYS A 24 11.12 -3.35 -8.17
CA LYS A 24 11.77 -3.38 -6.86
C LYS A 24 12.42 -2.05 -6.49
N LEU A 25 13.03 -1.36 -7.46
CA LEU A 25 13.64 -0.05 -7.22
C LEU A 25 12.58 0.99 -6.88
N ILE A 26 11.48 1.03 -7.64
CA ILE A 26 10.35 1.92 -7.36
C ILE A 26 9.74 1.62 -6.00
N GLN A 27 9.53 0.34 -5.68
CA GLN A 27 9.01 -0.09 -4.39
C GLN A 27 9.89 0.40 -3.24
N ARG A 28 11.21 0.22 -3.34
CA ARG A 28 12.15 0.71 -2.31
C ARG A 28 12.10 2.22 -2.15
N ALA A 29 12.07 2.96 -3.26
CA ALA A 29 11.97 4.42 -3.21
C ALA A 29 10.69 4.87 -2.47
N LEU A 30 9.55 4.24 -2.77
CA LEU A 30 8.29 4.51 -2.06
C LEU A 30 8.34 4.12 -0.57
N ASP A 31 8.98 2.99 -0.26
CA ASP A 31 9.12 2.50 1.12
C ASP A 31 9.95 3.43 2.00
N GLU A 32 10.92 4.12 1.41
CA GLU A 32 11.77 5.10 2.09
C GLU A 32 11.15 6.50 2.12
N SER A 33 10.44 6.92 1.07
CA SER A 33 9.99 8.31 0.91
C SER A 33 8.59 8.59 1.44
N THR A 34 7.74 7.57 1.60
CA THR A 34 6.30 7.80 1.80
C THR A 34 5.67 6.73 2.69
N ILE A 35 4.60 7.09 3.38
CA ILE A 35 3.79 6.14 4.15
C ILE A 35 2.84 5.42 3.20
N VAL A 36 2.94 4.08 3.13
CA VAL A 36 2.14 3.26 2.21
C VAL A 36 1.41 2.17 2.96
N ALA A 37 0.11 2.05 2.68
CA ALA A 37 -0.71 0.90 3.03
C ALA A 37 -1.56 0.49 1.83
N ILE A 38 -1.74 -0.82 1.63
CA ILE A 38 -2.64 -1.37 0.61
C ILE A 38 -3.76 -2.10 1.34
N THR A 39 -4.99 -1.91 0.86
CA THR A 39 -6.17 -2.58 1.39
C THR A 39 -6.89 -3.35 0.29
N ASP A 40 -7.61 -4.41 0.68
CA ASP A 40 -8.61 -5.02 -0.19
C ASP A 40 -9.86 -4.13 -0.34
N ARG A 41 -10.85 -4.61 -1.10
CA ARG A 41 -12.11 -3.89 -1.36
C ARG A 41 -12.98 -3.68 -0.11
N THR A 42 -12.73 -4.43 0.96
CA THR A 42 -13.42 -4.30 2.25
C THR A 42 -12.69 -3.35 3.20
N GLY A 43 -11.54 -2.81 2.79
CA GLY A 43 -10.70 -1.94 3.60
C GLY A 43 -9.79 -2.70 4.56
N LYS A 44 -9.65 -4.02 4.42
CA LYS A 44 -8.71 -4.84 5.19
C LYS A 44 -7.30 -4.63 4.64
N ILE A 45 -6.36 -4.30 5.52
CA ILE A 45 -4.97 -4.05 5.17
C ILE A 45 -4.31 -5.36 4.72
N THR A 46 -3.73 -5.36 3.53
CA THR A 46 -2.99 -6.49 2.94
C THR A 46 -1.49 -6.24 2.86
N TYR A 47 -1.07 -4.98 2.94
CA TYR A 47 0.35 -4.60 2.98
C TYR A 47 0.54 -3.25 3.68
N VAL A 48 1.65 -3.11 4.39
CA VAL A 48 2.15 -1.87 4.98
C VAL A 48 3.67 -1.82 4.88
N ASN A 49 4.19 -0.63 4.59
CA ASN A 49 5.63 -0.39 4.61
C ASN A 49 6.13 0.02 6.01
N GLU A 50 7.45 0.05 6.19
CA GLU A 50 8.08 0.40 7.47
C GLU A 50 7.73 1.81 7.94
N ALA A 51 7.58 2.76 7.01
CA ALA A 51 7.18 4.13 7.33
C ALA A 51 5.78 4.17 7.98
N PHE A 52 4.83 3.37 7.49
CA PHE A 52 3.50 3.24 8.09
C PHE A 52 3.57 2.65 9.51
N CYS A 53 4.34 1.56 9.70
CA CYS A 53 4.52 0.96 11.02
C CYS A 53 5.11 1.97 12.01
N ARG A 54 6.16 2.70 11.60
CA ARG A 54 6.85 3.70 12.43
C ARG A 54 5.93 4.84 12.88
N ILE A 55 5.16 5.44 11.96
CA ILE A 55 4.30 6.58 12.31
C ILE A 55 3.06 6.16 13.10
N SER A 56 2.49 4.98 12.78
CA SER A 56 1.29 4.48 13.46
C SER A 56 1.61 3.82 14.79
N GLN A 57 2.86 3.42 15.02
CA GLN A 57 3.35 2.66 16.17
C GLN A 57 2.68 1.29 16.36
N TYR A 58 2.10 0.75 15.30
CA TYR A 58 1.65 -0.63 15.26
C TYR A 58 2.69 -1.49 14.57
N SER A 59 2.83 -2.73 15.02
CA SER A 59 3.62 -3.71 14.27
C SER A 59 2.89 -4.11 12.98
N ARG A 60 3.63 -4.63 12.01
CA ARG A 60 3.04 -5.11 10.75
C ARG A 60 2.01 -6.22 11.03
N GLU A 61 2.31 -7.11 11.96
CA GLU A 61 1.46 -8.24 12.35
C GLU A 61 0.13 -7.79 12.94
N GLU A 62 0.12 -6.65 13.64
CA GLU A 62 -1.10 -6.05 14.17
C GLU A 62 -1.93 -5.35 13.08
N LEU A 63 -1.26 -4.83 12.04
CA LEU A 63 -1.92 -4.09 10.96
C LEU A 63 -2.52 -5.03 9.90
N ILE A 64 -1.77 -6.04 9.47
CA ILE A 64 -2.17 -6.95 8.40
C ILE A 64 -3.42 -7.73 8.84
N GLY A 65 -4.41 -7.80 7.95
CA GLY A 65 -5.66 -8.50 8.22
C GLY A 65 -6.68 -7.69 9.03
N ASN A 66 -6.31 -6.54 9.57
CA ASN A 66 -7.22 -5.60 10.21
C ASN A 66 -7.75 -4.55 9.24
N THR A 67 -8.92 -3.98 9.52
CA THR A 67 -9.44 -2.86 8.72
C THR A 67 -8.62 -1.60 9.01
N HIS A 68 -8.44 -0.74 8.01
CA HIS A 68 -7.76 0.56 8.14
C HIS A 68 -8.33 1.49 9.24
N ARG A 69 -9.49 1.14 9.81
CA ARG A 69 -10.08 1.78 10.99
C ARG A 69 -9.22 1.67 12.26
N ILE A 70 -8.25 0.75 12.33
CA ILE A 70 -7.37 0.59 13.50
C ILE A 70 -6.63 1.89 13.88
N VAL A 71 -6.22 2.67 12.88
CA VAL A 71 -5.54 3.98 13.07
C VAL A 71 -6.50 5.17 13.13
N ASN A 72 -7.82 4.95 13.17
CA ASN A 72 -8.81 6.02 13.16
C ASN A 72 -8.81 6.78 14.50
N SER A 73 -8.64 8.10 14.46
CA SER A 73 -8.67 8.98 15.64
C SER A 73 -10.08 9.30 16.15
N GLY A 74 -11.13 9.04 15.35
CA GLY A 74 -12.50 9.48 15.64
C GLY A 74 -12.77 10.95 15.31
N TYR A 75 -11.79 11.70 14.79
CA TYR A 75 -11.94 13.13 14.49
C TYR A 75 -12.88 13.41 13.31
N HIS A 76 -12.85 12.57 12.27
CA HIS A 76 -13.63 12.76 11.05
C HIS A 76 -14.99 12.06 11.14
N SER A 77 -16.02 12.67 10.57
CA SER A 77 -17.40 12.14 10.57
C SER A 77 -17.53 10.85 9.76
N GLN A 78 -18.63 10.11 9.97
CA GLN A 78 -18.90 8.90 9.19
C GLN A 78 -19.11 9.24 7.70
N GLU A 79 -19.71 10.39 7.41
CA GLU A 79 -20.01 10.95 6.10
C GLU A 79 -18.71 11.22 5.32
N PHE A 80 -17.68 11.73 6.00
CA PHE A 80 -16.36 11.94 5.41
C PHE A 80 -15.77 10.62 4.87
N PHE A 81 -15.76 9.57 5.70
CA PHE A 81 -15.27 8.26 5.28
C PHE A 81 -16.17 7.59 4.23
N LYS A 82 -17.51 7.75 4.32
CA LYS A 82 -18.44 7.26 3.30
C LYS A 82 -18.12 7.89 1.94
N HIS A 83 -17.84 9.19 1.89
CA HIS A 83 -17.48 9.89 0.66
C HIS A 83 -16.15 9.36 0.08
N MET A 84 -15.14 9.19 0.92
CA MET A 84 -13.85 8.58 0.54
C MET A 84 -14.04 7.19 -0.07
N TRP A 85 -14.71 6.28 0.64
CA TRP A 85 -14.92 4.91 0.16
C TRP A 85 -15.81 4.84 -1.08
N LYS A 86 -16.82 5.72 -1.20
CA LYS A 86 -17.64 5.83 -2.41
C LYS A 86 -16.82 6.28 -3.62
N THR A 87 -15.80 7.12 -3.41
CA THR A 87 -14.90 7.58 -4.49
C THR A 87 -13.99 6.45 -4.93
N ILE A 88 -13.31 5.81 -3.98
CA ILE A 88 -12.41 4.68 -4.22
C ILE A 88 -13.16 3.50 -4.87
N GLY A 89 -14.35 3.16 -4.36
CA GLY A 89 -15.19 2.08 -4.88
C GLY A 89 -15.68 2.29 -6.32
N LYS A 90 -15.63 3.52 -6.83
CA LYS A 90 -15.91 3.85 -8.25
C LYS A 90 -14.66 3.77 -9.13
N GLY A 91 -13.53 3.28 -8.61
CA GLY A 91 -12.24 3.29 -9.31
C GLY A 91 -11.61 4.68 -9.45
N LYS A 92 -12.09 5.67 -8.70
CA LYS A 92 -11.56 7.04 -8.73
C LYS A 92 -10.54 7.25 -7.62
N VAL A 93 -9.51 8.03 -7.91
CA VAL A 93 -8.54 8.47 -6.90
C VAL A 93 -9.21 9.46 -5.95
N TRP A 94 -9.12 9.19 -4.65
CA TRP A 94 -9.51 10.13 -3.61
C TRP A 94 -8.27 10.83 -3.03
N ARG A 95 -8.39 12.12 -2.70
CA ARG A 95 -7.35 12.91 -2.04
C ARG A 95 -7.97 13.72 -0.91
N GLY A 96 -7.31 13.80 0.23
CA GLY A 96 -7.75 14.56 1.39
C GLY A 96 -6.88 14.30 2.61
N GLU A 97 -7.12 15.05 3.69
CA GLU A 97 -6.36 14.96 4.93
C GLU A 97 -7.10 14.12 5.97
N ILE A 98 -6.45 13.09 6.49
CA ILE A 98 -7.01 12.19 7.52
C ILE A 98 -6.21 12.35 8.81
N LYS A 99 -6.89 12.68 9.90
CA LYS A 99 -6.29 12.67 11.23
C LYS A 99 -6.31 11.25 11.78
N ASN A 100 -5.15 10.61 11.81
CA ASN A 100 -4.97 9.28 12.40
C ASN A 100 -4.46 9.39 13.84
N LYS A 101 -4.63 8.31 14.61
CA LYS A 101 -4.03 8.13 15.93
C LYS A 101 -2.90 7.09 15.86
N ALA A 102 -1.84 7.32 16.62
CA ALA A 102 -0.82 6.31 16.88
C ALA A 102 -1.28 5.38 18.01
N LYS A 103 -0.74 4.15 18.06
CA LYS A 103 -1.04 3.15 19.09
C LYS A 103 -0.72 3.66 20.49
N SER A 104 0.48 4.18 20.67
CA SER A 104 0.91 4.80 21.93
C SER A 104 1.06 6.30 21.71
N CYS A 105 0.39 7.10 22.53
CA CYS A 105 0.59 8.54 22.54
C CYS A 105 1.88 8.88 23.30
N THR A 106 3.02 8.30 22.93
CA THR A 106 4.30 8.69 23.52
C THR A 106 4.91 9.73 22.60
N LYS A 107 4.75 11.02 22.97
CA LYS A 107 5.60 12.09 22.46
C LYS A 107 6.99 11.81 23.03
N THR A 108 7.90 11.30 22.22
CA THR A 108 9.34 11.44 22.48
C THR A 108 9.81 12.75 21.89
#